data_AF-A0A9X0AN12-F1
#
_entry.id   AF-A0A9X0AN12-F1
#
_cell.length_a   1.000
_cell.length_b   1.000
_cell.length_c   1.000
_cell.angle_alpha   90.00
_cell.angle_beta   90.00
_cell.angle_gamma   90.00
#
_symmetry.space_group_name_H-M   'P 1'
#
loop_
_entity.id
_entity.type
_entity.pdbx_description
1 polymer ?
#
loop_
_entity_poly.entity_id
_entity_poly.type
_entity_poly.pdbx_seq_one_letter_code
_entity_poly.pdbx_strand_id
1 'polypeptide(L)'
;MPPSTIIHLMRHAQVWISSLTLIDIFLTCRSQHDSLTGRLSDDGTKQALTFANLFKDAHHITHIFCSPEIRCKQSAEIALREVIARGIPFMVVQELSDNRGIGLSFIWRYLP
;
A
#
# COMPACT_ATOMS: atom_id res chain seq x y z
N MET A 1 16.97 -24.20 7.51
CA MET A 1 17.41 -23.19 6.51
C MET A 1 16.70 -21.89 6.83
N PRO A 2 17.40 -20.74 6.86
CA PRO A 2 16.71 -19.45 6.91
C PRO A 2 15.82 -19.29 5.66
N PRO A 3 14.70 -18.55 5.73
CA PRO A 3 13.82 -18.33 4.59
C PRO A 3 14.60 -17.64 3.46
N SER A 4 14.50 -18.17 2.24
CA SER A 4 15.16 -17.61 1.05
C SER A 4 14.54 -16.28 0.60
N THR A 5 13.30 -15.99 1.01
CA THR A 5 12.56 -14.80 0.61
C THR A 5 11.59 -14.38 1.72
N ILE A 6 11.55 -13.10 2.06
CA ILE A 6 10.60 -12.53 3.02
C ILE A 6 9.67 -11.57 2.28
N ILE A 7 8.36 -11.80 2.36
CA ILE A 7 7.33 -10.95 1.73
C ILE A 7 6.57 -10.20 2.81
N HIS A 8 6.63 -8.88 2.77
CA HIS A 8 5.85 -7.99 3.62
C HIS A 8 4.61 -7.52 2.87
N LEU A 9 3.43 -7.68 3.46
CA LEU A 9 2.16 -7.21 2.90
C LEU A 9 1.65 -6.03 3.72
N MET A 10 1.40 -4.91 3.06
CA MET A 10 0.88 -3.69 3.70
C MET A 10 -0.34 -3.20 2.93
N ARG A 11 -1.48 -3.05 3.62
CA ARG A 11 -2.65 -2.36 3.08
C ARG A 11 -2.49 -0.85 3.25
N HIS A 12 -3.05 -0.07 2.33
CA HIS A 12 -3.09 1.39 2.47
C HIS A 12 -3.77 1.83 3.78
N ALA A 13 -3.33 2.96 4.31
CA ALA A 13 -3.93 3.57 5.49
C ALA A 13 -5.30 4.19 5.20
N GLN A 14 -6.00 4.62 6.25
CA GLN A 14 -7.36 5.16 6.17
C GLN A 14 -7.48 6.37 5.21
N VAL A 15 -8.43 6.30 4.30
CA VAL A 15 -8.73 7.37 3.34
C VAL A 15 -9.84 8.28 3.85
N TRP A 16 -9.97 9.49 3.28
CA TRP A 16 -11.15 10.33 3.50
C TRP A 16 -12.41 9.59 3.05
N ILE A 17 -13.36 9.42 3.96
CA ILE A 17 -14.73 9.01 3.67
C ILE A 17 -15.57 10.26 3.89
N SER A 18 -16.00 10.92 2.82
CA SER A 18 -17.00 11.98 2.93
C SER A 18 -18.27 11.36 3.51
N SER A 19 -18.78 11.90 4.63
CA SER A 19 -19.95 11.42 5.37
C SER A 19 -21.09 11.00 4.45
N LEU A 20 -21.17 9.71 4.17
CA LEU A 20 -22.35 9.06 3.61
C LEU A 20 -22.66 7.90 4.55
N THR A 21 -23.94 7.85 4.87
CA THR A 21 -24.60 7.13 5.96
C THR A 21 -24.12 5.70 6.19
N LEU A 22 -24.31 5.15 7.41
CA LEU A 22 -23.98 3.76 7.82
C LEU A 22 -24.39 2.66 6.81
N ILE A 23 -25.31 2.94 5.89
CA ILE A 23 -25.74 2.07 4.79
C ILE A 23 -24.62 1.88 3.74
N ASP A 24 -23.78 2.88 3.51
CA ASP A 24 -22.68 2.81 2.53
C ASP A 24 -21.49 1.98 3.01
N ILE A 25 -21.34 1.75 4.32
CA ILE A 25 -20.32 0.84 4.88
C ILE A 25 -20.58 -0.61 4.42
N PHE A 26 -21.84 -1.01 4.25
CA PHE A 26 -22.18 -2.34 3.74
C PHE A 26 -22.08 -2.45 2.21
N LEU A 27 -22.29 -1.34 1.48
CA LEU A 27 -22.23 -1.32 0.01
C LEU A 27 -20.83 -1.04 -0.56
N THR A 28 -19.94 -0.39 0.21
CA THR A 28 -18.53 -0.17 -0.19
C THR A 28 -17.67 -1.44 -0.15
N CYS A 29 -18.16 -2.54 0.44
CA CYS A 29 -17.59 -3.86 0.18
C CYS A 29 -17.83 -4.36 -1.26
N ARG A 30 -18.70 -3.71 -2.05
CA ARG A 30 -19.11 -4.20 -3.38
C ARG A 30 -19.08 -3.21 -4.54
N SER A 31 -19.06 -1.90 -4.37
CA SER A 31 -19.13 -1.03 -5.55
C SER A 31 -18.67 0.40 -5.27
N GLN A 32 -17.77 0.86 -6.15
CA GLN A 32 -17.45 2.25 -6.47
C GLN A 32 -16.90 3.10 -5.32
N HIS A 33 -15.56 3.18 -5.30
CA HIS A 33 -14.80 4.22 -4.62
C HIS A 33 -15.03 5.57 -5.29
N ASP A 34 -16.16 6.20 -5.02
CA ASP A 34 -16.33 7.65 -5.21
C ASP A 34 -15.96 8.35 -3.90
N SER A 35 -14.65 8.56 -3.71
CA SER A 35 -14.16 9.58 -2.79
C SER A 35 -13.36 10.57 -3.62
N LEU A 36 -13.83 11.82 -3.70
CA LEU A 36 -13.41 12.88 -4.63
C LEU A 36 -11.89 13.15 -4.77
N THR A 37 -11.02 12.49 -4.00
CA THR A 37 -9.55 12.55 -4.17
C THR A 37 -8.81 11.22 -4.02
N GLY A 38 -9.40 10.17 -3.42
CA GLY A 38 -8.70 8.90 -3.13
C GLY A 38 -7.44 9.04 -2.26
N ARG A 39 -7.26 10.16 -1.56
CA ARG A 39 -6.08 10.48 -0.73
C ARG A 39 -6.26 10.02 0.72
N LEU A 40 -5.14 9.92 1.44
CA LEU A 40 -5.15 9.64 2.87
C LEU A 40 -5.85 10.73 3.67
N SER A 41 -6.58 10.31 4.70
CA SER A 41 -7.08 11.19 5.76
C SER A 41 -5.95 11.60 6.71
N ASP A 42 -6.19 12.59 7.56
CA ASP A 42 -5.20 12.98 8.60
C ASP A 42 -4.91 11.80 9.54
N ASP A 43 -5.92 11.03 9.91
CA ASP A 43 -5.74 9.81 10.70
C ASP A 43 -5.08 8.69 9.91
N GLY A 44 -5.34 8.60 8.60
CA GLY A 44 -4.59 7.72 7.69
C GLY A 44 -3.11 8.07 7.60
N THR A 45 -2.78 9.36 7.63
CA THR A 45 -1.40 9.84 7.67
C THR A 45 -0.72 9.42 8.98
N LYS A 46 -1.41 9.55 10.13
CA LYS A 46 -0.89 9.05 11.43
C LYS A 46 -0.70 7.53 11.44
N GLN A 47 -1.62 6.78 10.85
CA GLN A 47 -1.49 5.33 10.69
C GLN A 47 -0.26 4.98 9.84
N ALA A 48 -0.05 5.68 8.73
CA ALA A 48 1.11 5.48 7.87
C ALA A 48 2.43 5.78 8.59
N LEU A 49 2.47 6.79 9.45
CA LEU A 49 3.63 7.07 10.31
C LEU A 49 3.88 5.98 11.35
N THR A 50 2.83 5.30 11.82
CA THR A 50 3.01 4.15 12.73
C THR A 50 3.66 2.98 11.99
N PHE A 51 3.33 2.76 10.72
CA PHE A 51 4.03 1.78 9.89
C PHE A 51 5.50 2.12 9.68
N ALA A 52 5.86 3.41 9.59
CA ALA A 52 7.26 3.82 9.46
C ALA A 52 8.13 3.29 10.62
N ASN A 53 7.60 3.26 11.85
CA ASN A 53 8.31 2.70 12.99
C ASN A 53 8.55 1.18 12.86
N LEU A 54 7.67 0.44 12.18
CA LEU A 54 7.84 -1.00 11.95
C LEU A 54 8.90 -1.30 10.89
N PHE A 55 9.13 -0.38 9.95
CA PHE A 55 10.07 -0.57 8.85
C PHE A 55 11.39 0.19 8.99
N LYS A 56 11.56 0.95 10.09
CA LYS A 56 12.77 1.74 10.39
C LYS A 56 14.06 0.93 10.23
N ASP A 57 14.11 -0.26 10.83
CA ASP A 57 15.29 -1.13 10.81
C ASP A 57 15.17 -2.26 9.76
N ALA A 58 14.26 -2.12 8.79
CA ALA A 58 14.01 -3.16 7.78
C ALA A 58 15.08 -3.14 6.66
N HIS A 59 16.33 -3.42 7.03
CA HIS A 59 17.47 -3.50 6.10
C HIS A 59 17.38 -4.67 5.13
N HIS A 60 16.58 -5.68 5.44
CA HIS A 60 16.33 -6.84 4.56
C HIS A 60 15.41 -6.52 3.37
N ILE A 61 14.77 -5.34 3.32
CA ILE A 61 13.90 -4.96 2.21
C ILE A 61 14.76 -4.53 1.03
N THR A 62 14.65 -5.28 -0.07
CA THR A 62 15.38 -5.06 -1.32
C THR A 62 14.51 -4.55 -2.47
N HIS A 63 13.19 -4.72 -2.37
CA HIS A 63 12.23 -4.32 -3.41
C HIS A 63 10.94 -3.79 -2.77
N ILE A 64 10.36 -2.75 -3.36
CA ILE A 64 9.04 -2.23 -2.98
C ILE A 64 8.13 -2.29 -4.19
N PHE A 65 6.99 -2.95 -4.04
CA PHE A 65 5.93 -2.98 -5.05
C PHE A 65 4.69 -2.28 -4.48
N CYS A 66 4.12 -1.37 -5.25
CA CYS A 66 2.98 -0.56 -4.84
C CYS A 66 1.89 -0.56 -5.92
N SER A 67 0.63 -0.53 -5.49
CA SER A 67 -0.52 -0.34 -6.36
C SER A 67 -0.50 1.05 -7.03
N PRO A 68 -1.06 1.22 -8.25
CA PRO A 68 -1.16 2.53 -8.92
C PRO A 68 -2.04 3.53 -8.16
N GLU A 69 -2.87 3.05 -7.25
CA GLU A 69 -3.80 3.83 -6.45
C GLU A 69 -3.10 4.87 -5.56
N ILE A 70 -3.58 6.11 -5.57
CA ILE A 70 -2.96 7.25 -4.86
C ILE A 70 -2.80 6.97 -3.36
N ARG A 71 -3.83 6.42 -2.71
CA ARG A 71 -3.80 6.00 -1.28
C ARG A 71 -2.67 5.03 -0.96
N CYS A 72 -2.38 4.10 -1.87
CA CYS A 72 -1.33 3.10 -1.70
C CYS A 72 0.05 3.74 -1.81
N LYS A 73 0.24 4.62 -2.81
CA LYS A 73 1.48 5.39 -2.98
C LYS A 73 1.78 6.25 -1.77
N GLN A 74 0.82 7.07 -1.33
CA GLN A 74 0.99 7.94 -0.15
C GLN A 74 1.31 7.14 1.12
N SER A 75 0.63 6.02 1.34
CA SER A 75 0.90 5.17 2.50
C SER A 75 2.33 4.61 2.47
N ALA A 76 2.76 4.13 1.30
CA ALA A 76 4.07 3.53 1.13
C ALA A 76 5.20 4.57 1.18
N GLU A 77 5.01 5.76 0.62
CA GLU A 77 5.98 6.87 0.70
C GLU A 77 6.23 7.32 2.14
N ILE A 78 5.19 7.34 2.97
CA ILE A 78 5.31 7.67 4.39
C ILE A 78 5.95 6.51 5.17
N ALA A 79 5.40 5.29 5.03
CA ALA A 79 5.82 4.13 5.80
C ALA A 79 7.22 3.63 5.45
N LEU A 80 7.62 3.73 4.18
CA LEU A 80 8.89 3.20 3.68
C LEU A 80 9.86 4.33 3.32
N ARG A 81 9.65 5.54 3.84
CA ARG A 81 10.47 6.72 3.53
C ARG A 81 11.97 6.45 3.66
N GLU A 82 12.38 5.82 4.75
CA GLU A 82 13.79 5.51 5.00
C GLU A 82 14.30 4.43 4.03
N VAL A 83 13.48 3.41 3.74
CA VAL A 83 13.81 2.35 2.77
C VAL A 83 14.01 2.95 1.37
N ILE A 84 13.12 3.84 0.94
CA ILE A 84 13.21 4.55 -0.34
C ILE A 84 14.44 5.47 -0.37
N ALA A 85 14.73 6.17 0.73
CA ALA A 85 15.90 7.04 0.84
C ALA A 85 17.24 6.28 0.70
N ARG A 86 17.26 4.97 1.00
CA ARG A 86 18.43 4.09 0.74
C ARG A 86 18.63 3.75 -0.74
N GLY A 87 17.73 4.18 -1.63
CA GLY A 87 17.78 3.88 -3.06
C GLY A 87 17.13 2.55 -3.44
N ILE A 88 16.33 1.96 -2.55
CA ILE A 88 15.58 0.74 -2.86
C ILE A 88 14.52 1.03 -3.93
N PRO A 89 14.42 0.21 -4.99
CA PRO A 89 13.49 0.46 -6.09
C PRO A 89 12.04 0.44 -5.61
N PHE A 90 11.33 1.54 -5.90
CA PHE A 90 9.90 1.70 -5.69
C PHE A 90 9.17 1.53 -7.01
N MET A 91 8.53 0.38 -7.20
CA MET A 91 7.85 0.02 -8.45
C MET A 91 6.34 0.10 -8.28
N VAL A 92 5.70 0.91 -9.12
CA VAL A 92 4.25 0.98 -9.22
C VAL A 92 3.79 -0.07 -10.24
N VAL A 93 2.91 -0.97 -9.82
CA VAL A 93 2.51 -2.13 -10.62
C VAL A 93 0.99 -2.20 -10.74
N GLN A 94 0.49 -2.16 -11.98
CA GLN A 94 -0.94 -2.07 -12.29
C GLN A 94 -1.72 -3.30 -11.78
N GLU A 95 -1.05 -4.44 -11.77
CA GLU A 95 -1.53 -5.74 -11.30
C GLU A 95 -1.88 -5.76 -9.81
N LEU A 96 -1.37 -4.80 -9.02
CA LEU A 96 -1.73 -4.62 -7.62
C LEU A 96 -2.92 -3.67 -7.42
N SER A 97 -3.57 -3.21 -8.49
CA SER A 97 -4.84 -2.48 -8.40
C SER A 97 -5.95 -3.44 -7.94
N ASP A 98 -6.96 -2.90 -7.25
CA ASP A 98 -8.13 -3.66 -6.79
C ASP A 98 -8.99 -4.22 -7.96
N ASN A 99 -8.67 -3.85 -9.21
CA ASN A 99 -9.31 -4.39 -10.41
C ASN A 99 -8.88 -5.86 -10.65
N ARG A 100 -9.83 -6.76 -10.39
CA ARG A 100 -9.75 -8.23 -10.23
C ARG A 100 -9.30 -9.05 -11.45
N GLY A 101 -8.25 -8.63 -12.16
CA GLY A 101 -7.80 -9.31 -13.39
C GLY A 101 -6.46 -10.04 -13.28
N ILE A 102 -5.55 -9.62 -12.39
CA ILE A 102 -4.15 -10.04 -12.47
C ILE A 102 -3.67 -10.51 -11.11
N GLY A 103 -3.27 -11.79 -11.03
CA GLY A 103 -2.76 -12.40 -9.80
C GLY A 103 -1.32 -11.98 -9.49
N LEU A 104 -0.89 -12.23 -8.25
CA LEU A 104 0.47 -11.96 -7.74
C LEU A 104 1.60 -12.70 -8.48
N SER A 105 1.28 -13.50 -9.51
CA SER A 105 2.24 -14.24 -10.34
C SER A 105 3.29 -13.35 -11.00
N PHE A 106 3.02 -12.05 -11.19
CA PHE A 106 3.98 -11.12 -11.78
C PHE A 106 5.17 -10.84 -10.85
N ILE A 107 5.01 -10.92 -9.52
CA ILE A 107 6.06 -10.57 -8.54
C ILE A 107 7.28 -11.48 -8.73
N TRP A 108 7.05 -12.74 -9.08
CA TRP A 108 8.11 -13.72 -9.33
C TRP A 108 9.01 -13.39 -10.52
N ARG A 109 8.63 -12.43 -11.38
CA ARG A 109 9.51 -11.94 -12.46
C ARG A 109 10.59 -10.99 -11.96
N TYR A 110 10.43 -10.45 -10.75
CA TYR A 110 11.31 -9.43 -10.16
C TYR A 110 12.07 -9.94 -8.94
N LEU A 111 11.87 -11.19 -8.55
CA LEU A 111 12.61 -11.85 -7.47
C LEU A 111 13.53 -12.90 -8.12
N PRO A 112 14.87 -12.77 -8.01
CA PRO A 112 15.83 -13.74 -8.54
C PRO A 112 15.81 -15.07 -7.77
#